data_AF-A0A3M1BMN5-F1
#
_entry.id   AF-A0A3M1BMN5-F1
#
_cell.length_a   1.000
_cell.length_b   1.000
_cell.length_c   1.000
_cell.angle_alpha   90.00
_cell.angle_beta   90.00
_cell.angle_gamma   90.00
#
_symmetry.space_group_name_H-M   'P 1'
#
loop_
_entity.id
_entity.type
_entity.pdbx_description
1 polymer ?
#
loop_
_entity_poly.entity_id
_entity_poly.type
_entity_poly.pdbx_seq_one_letter_code
_entity_poly.pdbx_strand_id
1 'polypeptide(L)' 'MDRQRLKALIRERSLRVSDQPVFKLSSGRLSRYYIDLKQVTFDPEGVYLLGRVLYESLRELKPDGVG' A
#
# COMPACT_ATOMS: atom_id res chain seq x y z
N MET A 1 -0.29 6.77 15.23
CA MET A 1 -1.53 7.22 14.59
C MET A 1 -1.49 7.01 13.08
N ASP A 2 -0.49 7.51 12.35
CA ASP A 2 -0.43 7.44 10.88
C ASP A 2 -0.51 6.03 10.32
N ARG A 3 0.27 5.09 10.86
CA ARG A 3 0.27 3.70 10.39
C ARG A 3 -1.11 3.05 10.50
N GLN A 4 -1.89 3.43 11.51
CA GLN A 4 -3.25 2.93 11.69
C GLN A 4 -4.21 3.57 10.67
N ARG A 5 -4.12 4.90 10.47
CA ARG A 5 -4.94 5.61 9.49
C ARG A 5 -4.63 5.18 8.05
N LEU A 6 -3.37 5.06 7.69
CA LEU A 6 -2.92 4.54 6.40
C LEU A 6 -3.43 3.11 6.16
N LYS A 7 -3.38 2.24 7.18
CA LYS A 7 -3.93 0.88 7.09
C LYS A 7 -5.44 0.88 6.86
N ALA A 8 -6.18 1.81 7.48
CA ALA A 8 -7.62 1.97 7.25
C ALA A 8 -7.90 2.38 5.80
N LEU A 9 -7.21 3.42 5.29
CA LEU A 9 -7.34 3.88 3.91
C LEU A 9 -7.02 2.79 2.88
N ILE A 10 -5.96 2.01 3.11
CA ILE A 10 -5.61 0.86 2.24
C ILE A 10 -6.72 -0.19 2.23
N ARG A 11 -7.31 -0.50 3.39
CA ARG A 11 -8.41 -1.46 3.48
C ARG A 11 -9.66 -0.96 2.77
N GLU A 12 -9.97 0.31 2.92
CA GLU A 12 -11.18 0.92 2.35
C GLU A 12 -11.09 1.09 0.83
N ARG A 13 -9.91 1.45 0.31
CA ARG A 13 -9.77 1.93 -1.08
C ARG A 13 -8.92 1.06 -2.00
N SER A 14 -8.04 0.22 -1.42
CA SER A 14 -7.04 -0.52 -2.19
C SER A 14 -7.16 -2.02 -2.09
N LEU A 15 -7.86 -2.56 -1.08
CA LEU A 15 -7.99 -4.00 -0.86
C LEU A 15 -9.25 -4.56 -1.53
N ARG A 16 -9.07 -5.57 -2.37
CA ARG A 16 -10.15 -6.40 -2.91
C ARG A 16 -10.00 -7.82 -2.42
N VAL A 17 -11.11 -8.41 -1.99
CA VAL A 17 -11.18 -9.77 -1.46
C VAL A 17 -12.24 -10.55 -2.22
N SER A 18 -11.98 -11.83 -2.50
CA SER A 18 -12.93 -12.77 -3.08
C SER A 18 -12.84 -14.10 -2.35
N ASP A 19 -13.96 -14.82 -2.27
CA ASP A 19 -14.00 -16.16 -1.68
C ASP A 19 -13.22 -17.19 -2.51
N GLN A 20 -13.10 -16.96 -3.82
CA GLN A 20 -12.37 -17.80 -4.76
C GLN A 20 -11.12 -17.09 -5.28
N PRO A 21 -10.05 -17.82 -5.66
CA PRO A 21 -8.83 -17.21 -6.17
C PRO A 21 -9.05 -16.71 -7.60
N VAL A 22 -9.59 -15.50 -7.75
CA VAL A 22 -9.95 -14.91 -9.05
C VAL A 22 -8.97 -13.85 -9.54
N PHE A 23 -8.09 -13.35 -8.67
CA PHE A 23 -7.14 -12.31 -9.04
C PHE A 23 -5.85 -12.92 -9.60
N LYS A 24 -5.60 -12.75 -10.89
CA LYS A 24 -4.34 -13.16 -11.52
C LYS A 24 -3.22 -12.18 -11.18
N LEU A 25 -2.18 -12.69 -10.52
CA LEU A 25 -0.99 -11.92 -10.15
C LEU A 25 0.02 -11.89 -11.30
N SER A 26 1.00 -10.98 -11.22
CA SER A 26 2.13 -10.90 -12.17
C SER A 26 2.93 -12.21 -12.25
N SER A 27 2.99 -12.97 -11.15
CA SER A 27 3.58 -14.32 -11.12
C SER A 27 2.78 -15.40 -11.89
N GLY A 28 1.62 -15.06 -12.45
CA GLY A 28 0.70 -16.00 -13.10
C GLY A 28 -0.23 -16.76 -12.15
N ARG A 29 0.08 -16.78 -10.83
CA ARG A 29 -0.76 -17.39 -9.79
C ARG A 29 -2.08 -16.65 -9.61
N LEU A 30 -3.11 -17.40 -9.22
CA LEU A 30 -4.39 -16.85 -8.79
C LEU A 30 -4.42 -16.62 -7.27
N SER A 31 -5.08 -15.55 -6.84
CA SER A 31 -5.18 -15.11 -5.44
C SER A 31 -6.60 -14.71 -5.09
N ARG A 32 -6.97 -14.90 -3.81
CA ARG A 32 -8.19 -14.36 -3.20
C ARG A 32 -8.08 -12.89 -2.81
N TYR A 33 -6.86 -12.35 -2.80
CA TYR A 33 -6.56 -10.99 -2.39
C TYR A 33 -5.87 -10.24 -3.52
N TYR A 34 -6.29 -8.99 -3.72
CA TYR A 34 -5.63 -8.05 -4.62
C TYR A 34 -5.53 -6.69 -3.94
N ILE A 35 -4.35 -6.08 -4.02
CA ILE A 35 -4.07 -4.77 -3.44
C ILE A 35 -3.60 -3.84 -4.56
N ASP A 36 -4.37 -2.80 -4.85
CA ASP A 36 -3.97 -1.72 -5.77
C ASP A 36 -3.79 -0.42 -5.00
N LEU A 37 -2.52 -0.09 -4.70
CA LEU A 37 -2.17 1.09 -3.93
C LEU A 37 -2.25 2.39 -4.73
N LYS A 38 -2.51 2.38 -6.05
CA LYS A 38 -2.65 3.62 -6.85
C LYS A 38 -3.71 4.55 -6.26
N GLN A 39 -4.80 3.97 -5.75
CA GLN A 39 -5.89 4.70 -5.12
C GLN A 39 -5.44 5.47 -3.86
N VAL A 40 -4.46 4.93 -3.11
CA VAL A 40 -3.92 5.57 -1.90
C VAL A 40 -2.79 6.54 -2.25
N THR A 41 -1.96 6.23 -3.25
CA THR A 41 -0.86 7.11 -3.67
C THR A 41 -1.32 8.36 -4.41
N PHE A 42 -2.53 8.35 -4.98
CA PHE A 42 -3.15 9.52 -5.63
C PHE A 42 -4.16 10.26 -4.74
N ASP A 43 -4.39 9.78 -3.52
CA ASP A 43 -5.18 10.49 -2.52
C ASP A 43 -4.28 11.43 -1.70
N PRO A 44 -4.65 12.72 -1.50
CA PRO A 44 -3.82 13.68 -0.77
C PRO A 44 -3.49 13.25 0.66
N GLU A 45 -4.46 12.68 1.39
CA GLU A 45 -4.24 12.17 2.75
C GLU A 45 -3.37 10.90 2.70
N GLY A 46 -3.69 9.99 1.79
CA GLY A 46 -3.01 8.71 1.59
C GLY A 46 -1.53 8.87 1.27
N VAL A 47 -1.18 9.73 0.32
CA VAL A 47 0.22 9.98 -0.07
C VAL A 47 1.00 10.67 1.05
N TYR A 48 0.37 11.60 1.78
CA TYR A 48 0.99 12.25 2.93
C TYR A 48 1.33 11.24 4.03
N LEU A 49 0.36 10.41 4.43
CA LEU A 49 0.55 9.39 5.45
C LEU A 49 1.56 8.32 5.02
N LEU A 50 1.51 7.90 3.75
CA LEU A 50 2.45 6.96 3.17
C LEU A 50 3.88 7.49 3.26
N GLY A 51 4.11 8.75 2.87
CA GLY A 51 5.41 9.40 2.93
C GLY A 51 5.99 9.42 4.35
N ARG A 52 5.18 9.79 5.36
CA ARG A 52 5.64 9.78 6.76
C ARG A 52 6.00 8.38 7.25
N VAL A 53 5.14 7.40 6.97
CA VAL A 53 5.37 6.01 7.41
C VAL A 53 6.60 5.41 6.73
N LEU A 54 6.80 5.68 5.44
CA LEU A 54 7.98 5.23 4.71
C LEU A 54 9.25 5.90 5.22
N TYR A 55 9.24 7.23 5.41
CA TYR A 55 10.39 7.96 5.93
C TYR A 55 10.84 7.42 7.29
N GLU A 56 9.92 7.26 8.25
CA GLU A 56 10.25 6.69 9.56
C GLU A 56 10.80 5.26 9.46
N SER A 57 10.38 4.49 8.45
CA SER A 57 10.87 3.12 8.25
C SER A 57 12.25 3.06 7.58
N LEU A 58 12.64 4.11 6.85
CA LEU A 58 13.84 4.13 6.01
C LEU A 58 14.96 5.02 6.55
N ARG A 59 14.66 5.99 7.43
CA ARG A 59 15.61 7.01 7.90
C ARG A 59 16.92 6.44 8.47
N GLU A 60 16.86 5.28 9.13
CA GLU A 60 18.05 4.65 9.73
C GLU A 60 18.97 4.00 8.70
N LEU A 61 18.49 3.78 7.46
CA LEU A 61 19.30 3.30 6.35
C LEU A 61 20.25 4.37 5.81
N LYS A 62 20.01 5.65 6.16
CA LYS A 62 20.80 6.82 5.72
C LYS A 62 21.14 6.78 4.21
N PRO A 63 20.15 6.64 3.32
CA PRO A 63 20.42 6.53 1.90
C PRO A 63 20.89 7.89 1.33
N ASP A 64 21.85 7.85 0.42
CA ASP A 64 22.28 9.04 -0.34
C ASP A 64 21.29 9.42 -1.46
N GLY A 65 20.39 8.51 -1.85
CA GLY A 65 19.37 8.74 -2.88
C GLY A 65 18.30 7.66 -2.95
N VAL A 66 17.17 8.00 -3.59
CA VAL A 66 16.02 7.10 -3.86
C VAL A 66 15.59 7.30 -5.31
N GLY A 67 15.38 6.21 -6.06
CA GLY A 67 15.00 6.22 -7.47
C GLY A 67 14.12 5.04 -7.86
#